data_AF-A0A2X3CUJ9-F1
#
_entry.id   AF-A0A2X3CUJ9-F1
#
_cell.length_a   1.000
_cell.length_b   1.000
_cell.length_c   1.000
_cell.angle_alpha   90.00
_cell.angle_beta   90.00
_cell.angle_gamma   90.00
#
_symmetry.space_group_name_H-M   'P 1'
#
loop_
_entity.id
_entity.type
_entity.pdbx_description
1 polymer ?
#
loop_
_entity_poly.entity_id
_entity_poly.type
_entity_poly.pdbx_seq_one_letter_code
_entity_poly.pdbx_strand_id
1 'polypeptide(L)'
;MSWTVNTATIVENYATLTRSESLLPLVGDKAQLQQYAAATPIVDMVRFSPAQLDAEALIGLLRPLTPRLYSIASSQAEVESEVHVTVGVVRYEIEGRARAGGASSFLADRVEEDGEVRVFIEHNDNFRLPANPETPVIMIGPGTGIAPFRAFMQQRGCGRSARQELVVLRQPALHRRFPLSGGVAELCEGRSADPYRSGLVPRSTTKNLCAGQTARAGGRAVALDQ
;
A
#
# COMPACT_ATOMS: atom_id res chain seq x y z
N MET A 1 -5.79 -17.53 3.55
CA MET A 1 -7.12 -16.87 3.50
C MET A 1 -6.99 -15.42 3.98
N SER A 2 -7.76 -14.49 3.41
CA SER A 2 -7.71 -13.06 3.78
C SER A 2 -8.54 -12.79 5.04
N TRP A 3 -7.89 -12.25 6.08
CA TRP A 3 -8.49 -11.95 7.39
C TRP A 3 -8.66 -10.46 7.67
N THR A 4 -7.95 -9.60 6.95
CA THR A 4 -7.89 -8.16 7.24
C THR A 4 -8.89 -7.32 6.43
N VAL A 5 -9.71 -7.95 5.59
CA VAL A 5 -10.70 -7.25 4.75
C VAL A 5 -12.05 -7.94 4.89
N ASN A 6 -12.97 -7.29 5.61
CA ASN A 6 -14.35 -7.74 5.73
C ASN A 6 -15.19 -7.32 4.52
N THR A 7 -16.29 -8.02 4.25
CA THR A 7 -17.24 -7.68 3.18
C THR A 7 -18.68 -7.97 3.61
N ALA A 8 -19.65 -7.32 2.96
CA ALA A 8 -21.07 -7.56 3.20
C ALA A 8 -21.42 -9.07 3.11
N THR A 9 -20.88 -9.77 2.12
CA THR A 9 -21.09 -11.22 1.96
C THR A 9 -20.53 -12.03 3.13
N ILE A 10 -19.36 -11.68 3.66
CA ILE A 10 -18.78 -12.37 4.82
C ILE A 10 -19.66 -12.14 6.05
N VAL A 11 -20.11 -10.91 6.27
CA VAL A 11 -21.00 -10.55 7.40
C VAL A 11 -22.32 -11.30 7.31
N GLU A 12 -22.95 -11.32 6.13
CA GLU A 12 -24.24 -11.98 5.91
C GLU A 12 -24.13 -13.50 6.09
N ASN A 13 -23.10 -14.13 5.51
CA ASN A 13 -22.87 -15.57 5.65
C ASN A 13 -22.56 -15.94 7.10
N TYR A 14 -21.75 -15.15 7.80
CA TYR A 14 -21.46 -15.36 9.22
C TYR A 14 -22.72 -15.22 10.07
N ALA A 15 -23.51 -14.17 9.86
CA ALA A 15 -24.76 -13.93 10.58
C ALA A 15 -25.75 -15.10 10.40
N THR A 16 -25.89 -15.58 9.17
CA THR A 16 -26.79 -16.70 8.82
C THR A 16 -26.32 -18.01 9.45
N LEU A 17 -25.02 -18.30 9.34
CA LEU A 17 -24.42 -19.54 9.83
C LEU A 17 -24.45 -19.64 11.35
N THR A 18 -24.17 -18.53 12.04
CA THR A 18 -24.09 -18.48 13.51
C THR A 18 -25.42 -18.15 14.18
N ARG A 19 -26.42 -17.72 13.41
CA ARG A 19 -27.68 -17.15 13.91
C ARG A 19 -27.47 -16.06 14.96
N SER A 20 -26.49 -15.20 14.70
CA SER A 20 -26.12 -14.10 15.58
C SER A 20 -27.27 -13.12 15.80
N GLU A 21 -27.72 -12.93 17.04
CA GLU A 21 -28.79 -11.99 17.38
C GLU A 21 -28.47 -10.54 16.98
N SER A 22 -27.18 -10.16 17.03
CA SER A 22 -26.75 -8.79 16.71
C SER A 22 -26.55 -8.54 15.21
N LEU A 23 -26.26 -9.58 14.42
CA LEU A 23 -25.99 -9.45 12.98
C LEU A 23 -27.15 -9.91 12.10
N LEU A 24 -28.03 -10.79 12.58
CA LEU A 24 -29.23 -11.21 11.86
C LEU A 24 -30.12 -10.05 11.40
N PRO A 25 -30.32 -8.96 12.16
CA PRO A 25 -31.11 -7.82 11.69
C PRO A 25 -30.54 -7.12 10.44
N LEU A 26 -29.25 -7.33 10.14
CA LEU A 26 -28.58 -6.73 8.98
C LEU A 26 -28.78 -7.56 7.70
N VAL A 27 -29.18 -8.84 7.83
CA VAL A 27 -29.31 -9.76 6.68
C VAL A 27 -30.39 -9.24 5.71
N GLY A 28 -30.06 -9.22 4.42
CA GLY A 28 -30.93 -8.66 3.39
C GLY A 28 -30.82 -7.13 3.20
N ASP A 29 -30.23 -6.39 4.14
CA ASP A 29 -29.94 -4.95 3.96
C ASP A 29 -28.49 -4.75 3.50
N LYS A 30 -28.32 -4.67 2.17
CA LYS A 30 -27.01 -4.50 1.54
C LYS A 30 -26.26 -3.26 2.03
N ALA A 31 -26.94 -2.16 2.30
CA ALA A 31 -26.29 -0.91 2.71
C ALA A 31 -25.73 -1.05 4.14
N GLN A 32 -26.53 -1.61 5.06
CA GLN A 32 -26.10 -1.86 6.43
C GLN A 32 -24.97 -2.88 6.51
N LEU A 33 -25.04 -3.96 5.72
CA LEU A 33 -23.97 -4.96 5.64
C LEU A 33 -22.65 -4.35 5.14
N GLN A 34 -22.71 -3.49 4.12
CA GLN A 34 -21.53 -2.78 3.61
C GLN A 34 -20.95 -1.82 4.64
N GLN A 35 -21.80 -1.07 5.33
CA GLN A 35 -21.38 -0.14 6.38
C GLN A 35 -20.73 -0.90 7.55
N TYR A 36 -21.34 -1.99 8.00
CA TYR A 36 -20.79 -2.82 9.08
C TYR A 36 -19.44 -3.43 8.68
N ALA A 37 -19.34 -3.98 7.47
CA ALA A 37 -18.10 -4.57 6.95
C ALA A 37 -16.96 -3.53 6.80
N ALA A 38 -17.29 -2.30 6.41
CA ALA A 38 -16.31 -1.22 6.29
C ALA A 38 -15.77 -0.77 7.66
N ALA A 39 -16.61 -0.78 8.69
CA ALA A 39 -16.25 -0.35 10.03
C ALA A 39 -15.63 -1.46 10.91
N THR A 40 -15.95 -2.73 10.62
CA THR A 40 -15.65 -3.85 11.51
C THR A 40 -14.81 -4.92 10.80
N PRO A 41 -13.54 -5.11 11.18
CA PRO A 41 -12.72 -6.22 10.69
C PRO A 41 -13.30 -7.59 11.06
N ILE A 42 -12.95 -8.64 10.31
CA ILE A 42 -13.48 -10.00 10.54
C ILE A 42 -13.20 -10.47 11.97
N VAL A 43 -11.99 -10.25 12.48
CA VAL A 43 -11.61 -10.64 13.86
C VAL A 43 -12.47 -9.94 14.91
N ASP A 44 -12.85 -8.68 14.67
CA ASP A 44 -13.67 -7.91 15.60
C ASP A 44 -15.15 -8.29 15.48
N MET A 45 -15.64 -8.61 14.27
CA MET A 45 -16.99 -9.15 14.07
C MET A 45 -17.20 -10.44 14.88
N VAL A 46 -16.26 -11.38 14.81
CA VAL A 46 -16.31 -12.62 15.60
C VAL A 46 -16.20 -12.34 17.10
N ARG A 47 -15.39 -11.34 17.50
CA ARG A 47 -15.27 -10.92 18.91
C ARG A 47 -16.57 -10.30 19.44
N PHE A 48 -17.26 -9.48 18.65
CA PHE A 48 -18.50 -8.81 19.05
C PHE A 48 -19.71 -9.74 19.00
N SER A 49 -19.67 -10.76 18.16
CA SER A 49 -20.68 -11.80 18.10
C SER A 49 -20.02 -13.17 18.12
N PRO A 50 -19.57 -13.65 19.30
CA PRO A 50 -18.90 -14.93 19.41
C PRO A 50 -19.88 -16.07 19.14
N ALA A 51 -19.44 -17.04 18.34
CA ALA A 51 -20.19 -18.25 18.03
C ALA A 51 -19.24 -19.44 17.88
N GLN A 52 -19.75 -20.65 18.06
CA GLN A 52 -19.00 -21.86 17.75
C GLN A 52 -19.02 -22.09 16.24
N LEU A 53 -17.84 -22.13 15.63
CA LEU A 53 -17.63 -22.53 14.25
C LEU A 53 -16.57 -23.62 14.21
N ASP A 54 -16.81 -24.66 13.42
CA ASP A 54 -15.75 -25.58 13.06
C ASP A 54 -14.76 -24.91 12.07
N ALA A 55 -13.60 -25.54 11.90
CA ALA A 55 -12.54 -25.00 11.07
C ALA A 55 -12.92 -24.94 9.58
N GLU A 56 -13.72 -25.89 9.09
CA GLU A 56 -14.10 -25.97 7.68
C GLU A 56 -15.10 -24.86 7.32
N ALA A 57 -16.10 -24.65 8.17
CA ALA A 57 -17.06 -23.58 8.08
C ALA A 57 -16.37 -22.21 8.13
N LEU A 58 -15.38 -22.04 9.01
CA LEU A 58 -14.58 -20.82 9.08
C LEU A 58 -13.78 -20.57 7.80
N ILE A 59 -13.11 -21.60 7.26
CA ILE A 59 -12.37 -21.48 6.00
C ILE A 59 -13.31 -21.18 4.84
N GLY A 60 -14.49 -21.80 4.81
CA GLY A 60 -15.52 -21.59 3.78
C GLY A 60 -16.11 -20.17 3.77
N LEU A 61 -16.08 -19.46 4.90
CA LEU A 61 -16.48 -18.04 4.97
C LEU A 61 -15.45 -17.10 4.36
N LEU A 62 -14.17 -17.45 4.40
CA LEU A 62 -13.09 -16.53 4.06
C LEU A 62 -12.76 -16.55 2.58
N ARG A 63 -12.29 -15.41 2.08
CA ARG A 63 -11.78 -15.32 0.72
C ARG A 63 -10.34 -15.79 0.64
N PRO A 64 -9.92 -16.34 -0.51
CA PRO A 64 -8.52 -16.57 -0.80
C PRO A 64 -7.68 -15.30 -0.55
N LEU A 65 -6.46 -15.49 -0.05
CA LEU A 65 -5.53 -14.38 0.13
C LEU A 65 -5.08 -13.91 -1.26
N THR A 66 -5.23 -12.63 -1.54
CA THR A 66 -4.82 -12.05 -2.83
C THR A 66 -3.59 -11.15 -2.67
N PRO A 67 -2.69 -11.15 -3.65
CA PRO A 67 -1.54 -10.24 -3.68
C PRO A 67 -1.94 -8.77 -3.57
N ARG A 68 -1.02 -7.92 -3.09
CA ARG A 68 -1.21 -6.48 -3.07
C ARG A 68 -0.25 -5.76 -4.00
N LEU A 69 -0.82 -4.91 -4.86
CA LEU A 69 -0.07 -4.12 -5.83
C LEU A 69 0.48 -2.86 -5.18
N TYR A 70 1.76 -2.61 -5.39
CA TYR A 70 2.44 -1.36 -5.04
C TYR A 70 3.06 -0.77 -6.31
N SER A 71 2.93 0.54 -6.49
CA SER A 71 3.62 1.21 -7.60
C SER A 71 5.13 1.14 -7.38
N ILE A 72 5.86 0.77 -8.44
CA ILE A 72 7.33 0.73 -8.39
C ILE A 72 7.84 2.15 -8.24
N ALA A 73 8.71 2.35 -7.25
CA ALA A 73 9.33 3.62 -6.92
C ALA A 73 10.76 3.77 -7.45
N SER A 74 11.27 2.78 -8.18
CA SER A 74 12.61 2.80 -8.79
C SER A 74 12.62 2.62 -10.31
N SER A 75 13.72 3.03 -10.94
CA SER A 75 14.07 2.63 -12.32
C SER A 75 15.26 1.68 -12.28
N GLN A 76 15.19 0.59 -13.04
CA GLN A 76 16.33 -0.33 -13.23
C GLN A 76 17.55 0.32 -13.90
N ALA A 77 17.40 1.46 -14.55
CA ALA A 77 18.55 2.22 -15.05
C ALA A 77 19.43 2.78 -13.92
N GLU A 78 18.83 2.98 -12.73
CA GLU A 78 19.49 3.56 -11.56
C GLU A 78 19.83 2.49 -10.49
N VAL A 79 18.94 1.52 -10.28
CA VAL A 79 19.04 0.57 -9.15
C VAL A 79 19.33 -0.88 -9.57
N GLU A 80 19.62 -1.11 -10.86
CA GLU A 80 20.02 -2.39 -11.42
C GLU A 80 19.05 -3.56 -11.08
N SER A 81 19.39 -4.40 -10.10
CA SER A 81 18.65 -5.59 -9.68
C SER A 81 17.63 -5.35 -8.57
N GLU A 82 17.45 -4.11 -8.11
CA GLU A 82 16.52 -3.79 -7.02
C GLU A 82 15.15 -3.27 -7.52
N VAL A 83 14.13 -3.49 -6.71
CA VAL A 83 12.78 -2.93 -6.88
C VAL A 83 12.40 -2.22 -5.60
N HIS A 84 12.17 -0.92 -5.69
CA HIS A 84 11.77 -0.12 -4.55
C HIS A 84 10.27 0.09 -4.61
N VAL A 85 9.60 0.07 -3.46
CA VAL A 85 8.17 0.38 -3.34
C VAL A 85 7.94 1.39 -2.22
N THR A 86 6.94 2.26 -2.38
CA THR A 86 6.50 3.16 -1.31
C THR A 86 5.24 2.59 -0.67
N VAL A 87 5.36 2.11 0.57
CA VAL A 87 4.26 1.46 1.29
C VAL A 87 3.70 2.39 2.36
N GLY A 88 2.44 2.80 2.18
CA GLY A 88 1.65 3.41 3.25
C GLY A 88 1.10 2.32 4.15
N VAL A 89 1.59 2.21 5.38
CA VAL A 89 1.15 1.17 6.31
C VAL A 89 -0.24 1.51 6.84
N VAL A 90 -1.21 0.64 6.58
CA VAL A 90 -2.56 0.79 7.11
C VAL A 90 -2.54 0.38 8.57
N ARG A 91 -2.81 1.33 9.47
CA ARG A 91 -2.95 1.12 10.91
C ARG A 91 -4.19 1.85 11.41
N TYR A 92 -4.93 1.22 12.29
CA TYR A 92 -6.11 1.78 12.94
C TYR A 92 -6.35 1.06 14.26
N GLU A 93 -7.33 1.50 15.03
CA GLU A 93 -7.67 0.92 16.32
C GLU A 93 -9.17 0.63 16.37
N ILE A 94 -9.52 -0.50 16.98
CA ILE A 94 -10.90 -0.87 17.31
C ILE A 94 -10.93 -1.19 18.79
N GLU A 95 -11.65 -0.38 19.57
CA GLU A 95 -11.78 -0.53 21.04
C GLU A 95 -10.44 -0.75 21.78
N GLY A 96 -9.45 0.13 21.59
CA GLY A 96 -8.15 -0.01 22.26
C GLY A 96 -7.24 -1.09 21.69
N ARG A 97 -7.67 -1.82 20.64
CA ARG A 97 -6.87 -2.87 20.01
C ARG A 97 -6.33 -2.40 18.67
N ALA A 98 -5.01 -2.41 18.54
CA ALA A 98 -4.34 -2.10 17.29
C ALA A 98 -4.73 -3.11 16.19
N ARG A 99 -4.99 -2.57 15.00
CA ARG A 99 -5.29 -3.29 13.78
C ARG A 99 -4.43 -2.75 12.65
N ALA A 100 -4.16 -3.61 11.67
CA ALA A 100 -3.37 -3.24 10.52
C ALA A 100 -3.81 -3.99 9.26
N GLY A 101 -3.50 -3.41 8.09
CA GLY A 101 -3.75 -4.08 6.81
C GLY A 101 -2.67 -5.12 6.51
N GLY A 102 -3.08 -6.33 6.10
CA GLY A 102 -2.23 -7.52 5.96
C GLY A 102 -0.91 -7.27 5.23
N ALA A 103 -0.95 -7.03 3.92
CA ALA A 103 0.27 -6.87 3.12
C ALA A 103 1.15 -5.69 3.58
N SER A 104 0.54 -4.55 3.96
CA SER A 104 1.30 -3.36 4.33
C SER A 104 2.02 -3.48 5.67
N SER A 105 1.40 -4.14 6.66
CA SER A 105 2.06 -4.41 7.95
C SER A 105 2.96 -5.63 7.90
N PHE A 106 2.66 -6.62 7.05
CA PHE A 106 3.60 -7.70 6.76
C PHE A 106 4.93 -7.14 6.27
N LEU A 107 4.88 -6.28 5.24
CA LEU A 107 6.07 -5.60 4.73
C LEU A 107 6.70 -4.73 5.81
N ALA A 108 5.96 -3.96 6.60
CA ALA A 108 6.57 -3.03 7.56
C ALA A 108 7.16 -3.69 8.81
N ASP A 109 6.49 -4.71 9.35
CA ASP A 109 6.70 -5.18 10.72
C ASP A 109 7.17 -6.63 10.82
N ARG A 110 6.89 -7.47 9.81
CA ARG A 110 7.15 -8.92 9.88
C ARG A 110 8.35 -9.36 9.05
N VAL A 111 8.59 -8.68 7.93
CA VAL A 111 9.76 -8.94 7.10
C VAL A 111 10.96 -8.24 7.75
N GLU A 112 11.98 -9.00 8.11
CA GLU A 112 13.25 -8.46 8.62
C GLU A 112 14.06 -7.81 7.47
N GLU A 113 15.14 -7.10 7.81
CA GLU A 113 16.12 -6.68 6.80
C GLU A 113 16.70 -7.93 6.11
N ASP A 114 16.88 -7.86 4.79
CA ASP A 114 17.27 -9.00 3.93
C ASP A 114 16.33 -10.22 3.97
N GLY A 115 15.13 -10.07 4.55
CA GLY A 115 14.10 -11.11 4.57
C GLY A 115 13.49 -11.38 3.20
N GLU A 116 13.08 -12.63 2.97
CA GLU A 116 12.50 -13.05 1.70
C GLU A 116 11.04 -12.60 1.54
N VAL A 117 10.71 -12.08 0.34
CA VAL A 117 9.35 -11.70 -0.04
C VAL A 117 9.05 -12.25 -1.43
N ARG A 118 7.90 -12.90 -1.59
CA ARG A 118 7.45 -13.33 -2.91
C ARG A 118 6.95 -12.13 -3.70
N VAL A 119 7.60 -11.84 -4.82
CA VAL A 119 7.27 -10.70 -5.68
C VAL A 119 7.05 -11.11 -7.12
N PHE A 120 6.18 -10.38 -7.81
CA PHE A 120 6.04 -10.45 -9.27
C PHE A 120 5.76 -9.06 -9.85
N ILE A 121 6.02 -8.89 -11.15
CA ILE A 121 5.83 -7.62 -11.85
C ILE A 121 4.51 -7.63 -12.63
N GLU A 122 3.63 -6.68 -12.31
CA GLU A 122 2.45 -6.38 -13.11
C GLU A 122 2.74 -5.20 -14.04
N HIS A 123 2.76 -5.49 -15.34
CA HIS A 123 3.07 -4.51 -16.38
C HIS A 123 1.87 -3.59 -16.64
N ASN A 124 2.11 -2.27 -16.67
CA ASN A 124 1.09 -1.28 -17.03
C ASN A 124 1.55 -0.37 -18.16
N ASP A 125 1.21 -0.69 -19.41
CA ASP A 125 1.68 0.07 -20.58
C ASP A 125 0.99 1.43 -20.77
N ASN A 126 -0.12 1.67 -20.06
CA ASN A 126 -0.82 2.94 -20.08
C ASN A 126 -0.17 4.01 -19.18
N PHE A 127 0.82 3.62 -18.35
CA PHE A 127 1.51 4.53 -17.44
C PHE A 127 3.02 4.50 -17.68
N ARG A 128 3.46 5.29 -18.66
CA ARG A 128 4.85 5.36 -19.13
C ARG A 128 5.27 6.80 -19.33
N LEU A 129 6.58 7.04 -19.29
CA LEU A 129 7.14 8.28 -19.80
C LEU A 129 6.95 8.37 -21.32
N PRO A 130 6.75 9.57 -21.88
CA PRO A 130 6.79 9.79 -23.32
C PRO A 130 8.10 9.28 -23.93
N ALA A 131 8.03 8.70 -25.13
CA ALA A 131 9.20 8.20 -25.85
C ALA A 131 10.21 9.32 -26.17
N ASN A 132 9.72 10.53 -26.44
CA ASN A 132 10.56 11.71 -26.59
C ASN A 132 10.94 12.26 -25.20
N PRO A 133 12.23 12.26 -24.83
CA PRO A 133 12.65 12.69 -23.51
C PRO A 133 12.57 14.21 -23.32
N GLU A 134 12.49 14.98 -24.41
CA GLU A 134 12.29 16.44 -24.37
C GLU A 134 10.84 16.86 -24.14
N THR A 135 9.89 15.92 -24.20
CA THR A 135 8.49 16.20 -23.88
C THR A 135 8.35 16.53 -22.40
N PRO A 136 7.83 17.73 -22.05
CA PRO A 136 7.53 18.08 -20.67
C PRO A 136 6.49 17.14 -20.07
N VAL A 137 6.66 16.77 -18.80
CA VAL A 137 5.74 15.89 -18.08
C VAL A 137 5.33 16.59 -16.80
N ILE A 138 4.01 16.65 -16.57
CA ILE A 138 3.42 17.12 -15.31
C ILE A 138 3.03 15.88 -14.51
N MET A 139 3.55 15.80 -13.29
CA MET A 139 3.31 14.67 -12.40
C MET A 139 2.53 15.15 -11.17
N ILE A 140 1.41 14.50 -10.86
CA ILE A 140 0.53 14.84 -9.74
C ILE A 140 0.36 13.59 -8.87
N GLY A 141 0.96 13.58 -7.68
CA GLY A 141 1.03 12.40 -6.82
C GLY A 141 0.89 12.71 -5.33
N PRO A 142 -0.35 12.73 -4.79
CA PRO A 142 -0.54 12.87 -3.34
C PRO A 142 -0.18 11.56 -2.61
N GLY A 143 0.45 11.69 -1.43
CA GLY A 143 0.75 10.56 -0.54
C GLY A 143 1.66 9.51 -1.19
N THR A 144 1.27 8.24 -1.13
CA THR A 144 2.00 7.12 -1.78
C THR A 144 1.96 7.19 -3.30
N GLY A 145 1.13 8.04 -3.88
CA GLY A 145 1.07 8.32 -5.32
C GLY A 145 2.35 8.91 -5.90
N ILE A 146 3.31 9.33 -5.06
CA ILE A 146 4.64 9.77 -5.49
C ILE A 146 5.53 8.64 -6.04
N ALA A 147 5.27 7.39 -5.64
CA ALA A 147 6.12 6.25 -5.96
C ALA A 147 6.55 6.18 -7.44
N PRO A 148 5.63 6.09 -8.42
CA PRO A 148 6.05 5.94 -9.82
C PRO A 148 6.72 7.19 -10.38
N PHE A 149 6.50 8.36 -9.78
CA PHE A 149 7.19 9.59 -10.18
C PHE A 149 8.65 9.59 -9.72
N ARG A 150 8.96 8.99 -8.57
CA ARG A 150 10.37 8.72 -8.20
C ARG A 150 11.05 7.85 -9.26
N ALA A 151 10.39 6.78 -9.71
CA ALA A 151 10.91 5.92 -10.78
C ALA A 151 11.15 6.69 -12.09
N PHE A 152 10.21 7.56 -12.47
CA PHE A 152 10.34 8.41 -13.66
C PHE A 152 11.49 9.41 -13.54
N MET A 153 11.67 10.03 -12.38
CA MET A 153 12.79 10.92 -12.11
C MET A 153 14.12 10.17 -12.20
N GLN A 154 14.23 8.96 -11.67
CA GLN A 154 15.44 8.12 -11.82
C GLN A 154 15.71 7.77 -13.30
N GLN A 155 14.67 7.36 -14.02
CA GLN A 155 14.77 7.02 -15.45
C GLN A 155 15.29 8.20 -16.30
N ARG A 156 14.86 9.43 -15.99
CA ARG A 156 15.30 10.65 -16.70
C ARG A 156 16.57 11.26 -16.09
N GLY A 157 16.88 11.06 -14.82
CA GLY A 157 18.10 11.56 -14.19
C GLY A 157 19.36 10.94 -14.79
N CYS A 158 19.29 9.67 -15.18
CA CYS A 158 20.33 8.97 -15.95
C CYS A 158 20.56 9.55 -17.36
N GLY A 159 19.60 10.28 -17.94
CA GLY A 159 19.70 10.86 -19.29
C GLY A 159 19.38 12.35 -19.26
N ARG A 160 20.40 13.22 -19.30
CA ARG A 160 20.26 14.69 -19.33
C ARG A 160 19.18 15.18 -20.32
N SER A 161 17.94 15.35 -19.85
CA SER A 161 16.80 15.77 -20.68
C SER A 161 15.89 16.76 -19.99
N ALA A 162 15.01 17.38 -20.79
CA ALA A 162 14.20 18.57 -20.52
C ALA A 162 13.55 18.70 -19.12
N ARG A 163 13.23 19.96 -18.79
CA ARG A 163 12.59 20.43 -17.55
C ARG A 163 11.37 19.58 -17.17
N GLN A 164 11.32 19.17 -15.91
CA GLN A 164 10.22 18.43 -15.29
C GLN A 164 9.63 19.25 -14.16
N GLU A 165 8.31 19.26 -14.05
CA GLU A 165 7.60 19.94 -12.96
C GLU A 165 6.75 18.90 -12.20
N LEU A 166 7.19 18.56 -10.99
CA LEU A 166 6.49 17.67 -10.09
C LEU A 166 5.67 18.51 -9.11
N VAL A 167 4.34 18.37 -9.17
CA VAL A 167 3.43 19.01 -8.23
C VAL A 167 3.04 17.97 -7.17
N VAL A 168 3.61 18.10 -5.97
CA VAL A 168 3.27 17.26 -4.83
C VAL A 168 2.13 17.92 -4.05
N LEU A 169 0.92 17.38 -4.20
CA LEU A 169 -0.22 17.79 -3.38
C LEU A 169 -0.11 17.13 -2.00
N ARG A 170 0.25 17.93 -0.99
CA ARG A 170 0.44 17.48 0.39
C ARG A 170 -0.91 17.11 1.03
N GLN A 171 -1.04 15.88 1.55
CA GLN A 171 -2.17 15.49 2.38
C GLN A 171 -1.88 15.78 3.87
N PRO A 172 -2.81 16.41 4.63
CA PRO A 172 -2.60 16.76 6.04
C PRO A 172 -2.34 15.57 6.96
N ALA A 173 -2.92 14.40 6.69
CA ALA A 173 -2.80 13.22 7.57
C ALA A 173 -1.41 12.57 7.56
N LEU A 174 -0.51 12.97 6.64
CA LEU A 174 0.88 12.50 6.58
C LEU A 174 1.80 13.46 7.37
N HIS A 175 1.49 13.69 8.65
CA HIS A 175 2.34 14.51 9.51
C HIS A 175 3.65 13.76 9.83
N ARG A 176 4.77 14.40 9.45
CA ARG A 176 6.16 14.04 9.75
C ARG A 176 6.67 12.72 9.13
N ARG A 177 7.09 12.80 7.86
CA ARG A 177 8.35 12.24 7.27
C ARG A 177 8.15 11.71 5.85
N PHE A 178 8.80 12.37 4.91
CA PHE A 178 9.14 11.84 3.59
C PHE A 178 10.55 11.26 3.68
N PRO A 179 10.75 9.92 3.63
CA PRO A 179 12.08 9.32 3.70
C PRO A 179 12.53 8.91 2.30
N LEU A 180 12.92 9.89 1.48
CA LEU A 180 13.66 9.57 0.26
C LEU A 180 15.02 10.28 0.34
N SER A 181 16.01 9.60 0.92
CA SER A 181 17.41 9.93 0.65
C SER A 181 17.70 9.60 -0.82
N GLY A 182 18.28 10.54 -1.56
CA GLY A 182 18.58 10.37 -2.99
C GLY A 182 17.43 10.59 -3.97
N GLY A 183 16.34 11.29 -3.60
CA GLY A 183 15.21 11.45 -4.52
C GLY A 183 14.24 12.59 -4.19
N VAL A 184 14.01 13.46 -5.17
CA VAL A 184 13.15 14.66 -5.18
C VAL A 184 13.66 15.83 -4.33
N ALA A 185 14.01 15.64 -3.05
CA ALA A 185 14.51 16.74 -2.21
C ALA A 185 15.87 17.28 -2.71
N GLU A 186 16.81 16.39 -3.04
CA GLU A 186 18.15 16.72 -3.57
C GLU A 186 18.10 17.35 -4.99
N LEU A 187 17.04 17.08 -5.75
CA LEU A 187 16.78 17.75 -7.03
C LEU A 187 16.14 19.14 -6.85
N CYS A 188 15.44 19.36 -5.74
CA CYS A 188 14.90 20.66 -5.35
C CYS A 188 15.92 21.55 -4.62
N GLU A 189 17.04 21.00 -4.12
CA GLU A 189 18.08 21.73 -3.35
C GLU A 189 18.84 22.82 -4.13
N GLY A 190 18.53 23.02 -5.41
CA GLY A 190 18.87 24.27 -6.12
C GLY A 190 18.06 25.49 -5.69
N ARG A 191 17.00 25.36 -4.86
CA ARG A 191 16.17 26.50 -4.39
C ARG A 191 15.68 26.28 -2.95
N SER A 192 16.34 26.99 -2.04
CA SER A 192 16.11 27.08 -0.59
C SER A 192 14.65 27.37 -0.16
N ALA A 193 14.20 26.66 0.89
CA ALA A 193 13.83 27.26 2.18
C ALA A 193 13.66 26.17 3.24
N ASP A 194 14.58 26.13 4.22
CA ASP A 194 14.45 25.38 5.48
C ASP A 194 13.56 26.15 6.46
N PRO A 195 12.54 25.50 7.06
CA PRO A 195 12.14 25.90 8.39
C PRO A 195 11.84 24.70 9.29
N TYR A 196 12.58 24.63 10.42
CA TYR A 196 12.28 23.95 11.70
C TYR A 196 13.02 22.64 12.04
N ARG A 197 14.14 22.87 12.74
CA ARG A 197 14.59 22.14 13.94
C ARG A 197 13.42 21.85 14.91
N SER A 198 13.14 20.58 15.20
CA SER A 198 12.82 20.05 16.55
C SER A 198 12.40 18.57 16.48
N GLY A 199 12.78 17.82 17.52
CA GLY A 199 12.77 16.36 17.57
C GLY A 199 11.41 15.66 17.54
N LEU A 200 11.54 14.33 17.63
CA LEU A 200 10.56 13.23 17.54
C LEU A 200 10.36 12.63 16.14
N VAL A 201 10.75 11.35 16.07
CA VAL A 201 11.07 10.50 14.91
C VAL A 201 10.01 9.38 14.80
N PRO A 202 9.01 9.45 13.88
CA PRO A 202 8.18 8.28 13.54
C PRO A 202 8.57 7.64 12.18
N ARG A 203 8.83 6.34 12.08
CA ARG A 203 9.41 5.69 10.87
C ARG A 203 8.36 5.44 9.77
N SER A 204 8.51 6.06 8.60
CA SER A 204 8.01 5.52 7.32
C SER A 204 9.11 4.65 6.72
N THR A 205 8.81 3.40 6.39
CA THR A 205 9.82 2.42 5.97
C THR A 205 9.79 2.28 4.46
N THR A 206 10.80 2.82 3.78
CA THR A 206 11.12 2.42 2.40
C THR A 206 11.72 1.02 2.50
N LYS A 207 11.17 0.07 1.74
CA LYS A 207 11.75 -1.27 1.62
C LYS A 207 12.27 -1.48 0.21
N ASN A 208 13.53 -1.88 0.14
CA ASN A 208 14.14 -2.36 -1.08
C ASN A 208 13.83 -3.86 -1.15
N LEU A 209 13.25 -4.30 -2.25
CA LEU A 209 12.97 -5.70 -2.53
C LEU A 209 13.90 -6.11 -3.68
N CYS A 210 14.71 -7.14 -3.48
CA CYS A 210 15.47 -7.73 -4.58
C CYS A 210 14.54 -8.57 -5.44
N ALA A 211 14.52 -8.35 -6.76
CA ALA A 211 13.69 -9.13 -7.68
C ALA A 211 14.56 -9.72 -8.80
N GLY A 212 14.48 -11.04 -9.02
CA GLY A 212 15.13 -11.73 -10.14
C GLY A 212 14.47 -11.52 -11.51
N GLN A 213 13.57 -10.54 -11.64
CA GLN A 213 12.83 -10.23 -12.87
C GLN A 213 13.04 -8.76 -13.26
N THR A 214 13.13 -8.47 -14.57
CA THR A 214 13.30 -7.10 -15.07
C THR A 214 12.06 -6.26 -14.81
N ALA A 215 12.16 -5.31 -13.89
CA ALA A 215 11.13 -4.34 -13.51
C ALA A 215 11.32 -3.02 -14.26
N ARG A 216 10.31 -2.57 -15.03
CA ARG A 216 10.40 -1.28 -15.75
C ARG A 216 9.72 -0.14 -14.98
N ALA A 217 10.26 1.07 -15.13
CA ALA A 217 9.66 2.28 -14.58
C ALA A 217 8.21 2.45 -15.08
N GLY A 218 7.27 2.68 -14.14
CA GLY A 218 5.83 2.73 -14.41
C GLY A 218 5.09 1.39 -14.32
N GLY A 219 5.80 0.29 -14.02
CA GLY A 219 5.18 -0.97 -13.61
C GLY A 219 4.66 -0.93 -12.18
N ARG A 220 3.88 -1.95 -11.79
CA ARG A 220 3.51 -2.23 -10.40
C ARG A 220 4.26 -3.46 -9.94
N ALA A 221 4.88 -3.39 -8.76
CA ALA A 221 5.48 -4.53 -8.09
C ALA A 221 4.45 -5.07 -7.11
N VAL A 222 4.30 -6.37 -7.13
CA VAL A 222 3.28 -7.05 -6.36
C VAL A 222 3.96 -7.80 -5.24
N ALA A 223 3.61 -7.49 -4.00
CA ALA A 223 4.01 -8.30 -2.85
C ALA A 223 2.89 -9.30 -2.56
N LEU A 224 3.24 -10.59 -2.61
CA LEU A 224 2.39 -11.66 -2.10
C LEU A 224 2.66 -11.80 -0.59
N ASP A 225 1.62 -11.61 0.21
CA ASP A 225 1.58 -12.12 1.59
C ASP A 225 1.44 -13.65 1.47
N GLN A 226 2.22 -14.42 2.25
CA GLN A 226 2.20 -15.89 2.21
C GLN A 226 1.04 -16.44 3.06
#